data_AF-A7S845-F1
#
_entry.id   AF-A7S845-F1
#
_cell.length_a   1.000
_cell.length_b   1.000
_cell.length_c   1.000
_cell.angle_alpha   90.00
_cell.angle_beta   90.00
_cell.angle_gamma   90.00
#
_symmetry.space_group_name_H-M   'P 1'
#
loop_
_entity.id
_entity.type
_entity.pdbx_description
1 polymer ?
#
loop_
_entity_poly.entity_id
_entity_poly.type
_entity_poly.pdbx_seq_one_letter_code
_entity_poly.pdbx_strand_id
1 'polypeptide(L)'
;NKPGARFFIIKSYSEDDIHRSIKYCVWTSTEHGNRRLNEAFREQRHGPIYLFFSVNGSGHFCGIAQMMSEVNLDIETGIWSQDKWKGKFEVKWYYVKDVPNNALRHIRLENNDNKPVTNSRDTQEVPPEKARQVVKIIHSYKHQTSIFDDFAHYEKRQDEEFKKVGESYR
;
A
#
# COMPACT_ATOMS: atom_id res chain seq x y z
N ASN A 1 12.13 -17.21 -4.28
CA ASN A 1 12.49 -15.88 -4.83
C ASN A 1 12.17 -15.92 -6.31
N LYS A 2 11.26 -15.06 -6.82
CA LYS A 2 11.02 -15.00 -8.27
C LYS A 2 12.03 -14.01 -8.87
N PRO A 3 12.87 -14.43 -9.83
CA PRO A 3 13.77 -13.52 -10.55
C PRO A 3 12.99 -12.31 -11.07
N GLY A 4 13.61 -11.13 -11.04
CA GLY A 4 13.01 -9.91 -11.60
C GLY A 4 11.97 -9.20 -10.73
N ALA A 5 11.63 -9.65 -9.52
CA ALA A 5 10.65 -8.94 -8.68
C ALA A 5 11.06 -7.47 -8.40
N ARG A 6 10.08 -6.55 -8.45
CA ARG A 6 10.25 -5.13 -8.09
C ARG A 6 9.45 -4.80 -6.84
N PHE A 7 9.87 -3.78 -6.10
CA PHE A 7 9.36 -3.49 -4.76
C PHE A 7 9.18 -1.99 -4.58
N PHE A 8 8.01 -1.58 -4.09
CA PHE A 8 7.70 -0.17 -3.89
C PHE A 8 7.11 0.06 -2.51
N ILE A 9 7.44 1.19 -1.90
CA ILE A 9 6.76 1.70 -0.71
C ILE A 9 5.43 2.32 -1.14
N ILE A 10 4.36 2.05 -0.41
CA ILE A 10 3.07 2.71 -0.58
C ILE A 10 2.74 3.48 0.70
N LYS A 11 2.46 4.77 0.55
CA LYS A 11 2.10 5.67 1.65
C LYS A 11 0.64 6.07 1.53
N SER A 12 -0.18 5.61 2.46
CA SER A 12 -1.56 6.07 2.60
C SER A 12 -1.66 7.28 3.53
N TYR A 13 -2.62 8.16 3.28
CA TYR A 13 -2.99 9.23 4.22
C TYR A 13 -4.01 8.79 5.26
N SER A 14 -4.71 7.66 5.05
CA SER A 14 -5.73 7.15 5.96
C SER A 14 -5.66 5.63 6.10
N GLU A 15 -5.98 5.15 7.29
CA GLU A 15 -6.24 3.72 7.55
C GLU A 15 -7.54 3.26 6.90
N ASP A 16 -8.51 4.16 6.71
CA ASP A 16 -9.76 3.85 5.99
C ASP A 16 -9.45 3.33 4.58
N ASP A 17 -8.50 3.94 3.88
CA ASP A 17 -8.11 3.52 2.53
C ASP A 17 -7.41 2.15 2.56
N ILE A 18 -6.63 1.84 3.60
CA ILE A 18 -6.02 0.52 3.78
C ILE A 18 -7.10 -0.55 3.98
N HIS A 19 -8.06 -0.29 4.86
CA HIS A 19 -9.23 -1.17 5.06
C HIS A 19 -9.94 -1.44 3.73
N ARG A 20 -10.25 -0.38 2.97
CA ARG A 20 -10.95 -0.49 1.69
C ARG A 20 -10.13 -1.22 0.63
N SER A 21 -8.80 -1.04 0.64
CA SER A 21 -7.90 -1.80 -0.23
C SER A 21 -7.92 -3.29 0.05
N ILE A 22 -7.94 -3.68 1.33
CA ILE A 22 -8.03 -5.08 1.75
C ILE A 22 -9.39 -5.66 1.36
N LYS A 23 -10.47 -4.94 1.66
CA LYS A 23 -11.86 -5.34 1.38
C LYS A 23 -12.12 -5.56 -0.11
N TYR A 24 -11.66 -4.64 -0.95
CA TYR A 24 -11.99 -4.62 -2.38
C TYR A 24 -10.86 -5.12 -3.29
N CYS A 25 -9.70 -5.50 -2.73
CA CYS A 25 -8.53 -5.97 -3.48
C CYS A 25 -8.05 -4.98 -4.55
N VAL A 26 -8.11 -3.68 -4.25
CA VAL A 26 -7.70 -2.61 -5.18
C VAL A 26 -6.85 -1.57 -4.50
N TRP A 27 -6.08 -0.82 -5.27
CA TRP A 27 -5.39 0.38 -4.81
C TRP A 27 -5.41 1.47 -5.87
N THR A 28 -5.14 2.70 -5.42
CA THR A 28 -4.73 3.81 -6.26
C THR A 28 -3.75 4.68 -5.51
N SER A 29 -2.84 5.31 -6.24
CA SER A 29 -1.85 6.26 -5.70
C SER A 29 -2.15 7.68 -6.21
N THR A 30 -1.24 8.61 -5.98
CA THR A 30 -1.22 9.89 -6.69
C THR A 30 -1.09 9.67 -8.19
N GLU A 31 -1.46 10.66 -9.01
CA GLU A 31 -1.32 10.56 -10.47
C GLU A 31 0.12 10.20 -10.90
N HIS A 32 1.12 10.83 -10.27
CA HIS A 32 2.52 10.52 -10.51
C HIS A 32 2.87 9.08 -10.08
N GLY A 33 2.42 8.67 -8.89
CA GLY A 33 2.65 7.33 -8.38
C GLY A 33 1.99 6.24 -9.24
N ASN A 34 0.76 6.47 -9.70
CA ASN A 34 0.04 5.61 -10.63
C ASN A 34 0.79 5.46 -11.96
N ARG A 35 1.27 6.55 -12.57
CA ARG A 35 2.08 6.49 -13.79
C ARG A 35 3.34 5.62 -13.59
N ARG A 36 4.05 5.85 -12.49
CA ARG A 36 5.29 5.12 -12.14
C ARG A 36 5.06 3.64 -11.88
N LEU A 37 4.01 3.28 -11.14
CA LEU A 37 3.64 1.88 -10.89
C LEU A 37 3.16 1.19 -12.17
N ASN A 38 2.41 1.89 -13.01
CA ASN A 38 1.94 1.34 -14.28
C ASN A 38 3.08 1.07 -15.25
N GLU A 39 4.01 2.02 -15.40
CA GLU A 39 5.23 1.84 -16.17
C GLU A 39 6.02 0.63 -15.65
N ALA A 40 6.21 0.56 -14.33
CA ALA A 40 6.92 -0.56 -13.73
C ALA A 40 6.24 -1.91 -14.01
N PHE A 41 4.90 -1.96 -13.98
CA PHE A 41 4.12 -3.17 -14.27
C PHE A 41 4.22 -3.58 -15.73
N ARG A 42 4.18 -2.62 -16.68
CA ARG A 42 4.31 -2.89 -18.12
C ARG A 42 5.71 -3.33 -18.54
N GLU A 43 6.75 -2.73 -17.95
CA GLU A 43 8.14 -3.10 -18.19
C GLU A 43 8.50 -4.47 -17.60
N GLN A 44 7.76 -4.88 -16.57
CA GLN A 44 8.03 -6.09 -15.83
C GLN A 44 7.63 -7.34 -16.64
N ARG A 45 8.63 -8.00 -17.23
CA ARG A 45 8.41 -9.19 -18.05
C ARG A 45 8.42 -10.51 -17.28
N HIS A 46 9.08 -10.56 -16.11
CA HIS A 46 9.47 -11.84 -15.50
C HIS A 46 9.27 -11.96 -13.98
N GLY A 47 8.81 -10.92 -13.30
CA GLY A 47 8.68 -10.92 -11.84
C GLY A 47 7.40 -10.25 -11.32
N PRO A 48 6.99 -10.52 -10.07
CA PRO A 48 5.91 -9.80 -9.42
C PRO A 48 6.35 -8.38 -9.00
N ILE A 49 5.38 -7.48 -8.84
CA ILE A 49 5.58 -6.20 -8.15
C ILE A 49 4.96 -6.29 -6.77
N TYR A 50 5.77 -6.08 -5.74
CA TYR A 50 5.33 -6.04 -4.36
C TYR A 50 5.28 -4.61 -3.83
N LEU A 51 4.29 -4.37 -2.99
CA LEU A 51 3.93 -3.08 -2.43
C LEU A 51 4.00 -3.19 -0.91
N PHE A 52 4.83 -2.36 -0.26
CA PHE A 52 4.99 -2.31 1.18
C PHE A 52 4.20 -1.13 1.74
N PHE A 53 3.08 -1.42 2.40
CA PHE A 53 2.12 -0.41 2.85
C PHE A 53 2.49 0.15 4.22
N SER A 54 2.37 1.47 4.36
CA SER A 54 2.52 2.17 5.63
C SER A 54 1.70 3.47 5.60
N VAL A 55 0.89 3.72 6.63
CA VAL A 55 0.15 4.98 6.75
C VAL A 55 1.09 6.12 7.18
N ASN A 56 0.84 7.33 6.69
CA ASN A 56 1.61 8.51 7.07
C ASN A 56 1.44 8.79 8.57
N GLY A 57 2.55 8.97 9.29
CA GLY A 57 2.53 9.26 10.73
C GLY A 57 2.25 8.07 11.65
N SER A 58 1.91 6.88 11.14
CA SER A 58 1.53 5.73 12.00
C SER A 58 2.70 5.06 12.73
N GLY A 59 3.94 5.34 12.31
CA GLY A 59 5.15 4.77 12.92
C GLY A 59 5.38 3.28 12.61
N HIS A 60 4.61 2.67 11.70
CA HIS A 60 4.73 1.25 11.33
C HIS A 60 4.42 0.98 9.85
N PHE A 61 4.85 -0.18 9.36
CA PHE A 61 4.31 -0.79 8.13
C PHE A 61 3.14 -1.69 8.51
N CYS A 62 2.04 -1.63 7.74
CA CYS A 62 0.81 -2.37 8.03
C CYS A 62 0.60 -3.60 7.12
N GLY A 63 1.43 -3.78 6.08
CA GLY A 63 1.34 -4.99 5.28
C GLY A 63 2.13 -4.99 3.97
N ILE A 64 1.95 -6.09 3.24
CA ILE A 64 2.51 -6.30 1.89
C ILE A 64 1.41 -6.82 0.98
N ALA A 65 1.27 -6.20 -0.18
CA ALA A 65 0.46 -6.72 -1.28
C ALA A 65 1.30 -6.88 -2.55
N GLN A 66 0.76 -7.60 -3.53
CA GLN A 66 1.27 -7.63 -4.89
C GLN A 66 0.33 -6.88 -5.82
N MET A 67 0.89 -6.10 -6.74
CA MET A 67 0.14 -5.51 -7.84
C MET A 67 -0.22 -6.59 -8.87
N MET A 68 -1.49 -6.64 -9.26
CA MET A 68 -2.06 -7.73 -10.06
C MET A 68 -2.52 -7.28 -11.45
N SER A 69 -2.68 -5.97 -11.68
CA SER A 69 -3.10 -5.41 -12.96
C SER A 69 -2.33 -4.13 -13.30
N GLU A 70 -2.41 -3.71 -14.55
CA GLU A 70 -2.10 -2.34 -14.95
C GLU A 70 -3.03 -1.34 -14.23
N VAL A 71 -2.59 -0.08 -14.20
CA VAL A 71 -3.42 1.03 -13.72
C VAL A 71 -4.37 1.48 -14.83
N ASN A 72 -5.66 1.46 -14.52
CA ASN A 72 -6.66 2.15 -15.32
C ASN A 72 -6.88 3.54 -14.70
N LEU A 73 -6.49 4.61 -15.41
CA LEU A 73 -6.61 6.00 -14.94
C LEU A 73 -8.00 6.61 -15.16
N ASP A 74 -8.83 5.98 -15.99
CA ASP A 74 -10.16 6.49 -16.38
C ASP A 74 -11.27 6.07 -15.41
N ILE A 75 -10.93 5.31 -14.36
CA ILE A 75 -11.86 4.84 -13.34
C ILE A 75 -11.75 5.69 -12.08
N GLU A 76 -12.90 6.16 -11.59
CA GLU A 76 -13.08 6.65 -10.23
C GLU A 76 -13.98 5.64 -9.50
N THR A 77 -13.46 5.01 -8.44
CA THR A 77 -14.19 3.94 -7.75
C THR A 77 -15.23 4.45 -6.77
N GLY A 78 -15.10 5.71 -6.32
CA GLY A 78 -15.93 6.29 -5.25
C GLY A 78 -15.76 5.60 -3.89
N ILE A 79 -14.81 4.67 -3.76
CA ILE A 79 -14.61 3.94 -2.50
C ILE A 79 -13.57 4.61 -1.62
N TRP A 80 -12.84 5.66 -2.02
CA TRP A 80 -11.75 6.18 -1.20
C TRP A 80 -12.22 7.22 -0.18
N SER A 81 -11.45 7.44 0.87
CA SER A 81 -11.79 8.41 1.94
C SER A 81 -11.80 9.86 1.49
N GLN A 82 -11.20 10.15 0.33
CA GLN A 82 -11.18 11.47 -0.32
C GLN A 82 -11.49 11.34 -1.80
N ASP A 83 -12.32 12.23 -2.34
CA ASP A 83 -12.78 12.21 -3.74
C ASP A 83 -11.71 12.63 -4.77
N LYS A 84 -10.48 12.90 -4.33
CA LYS A 84 -9.38 13.31 -5.21
C LYS A 84 -8.70 12.15 -5.94
N TRP A 85 -8.96 10.92 -5.50
CA TRP A 85 -8.22 9.76 -5.94
C TRP A 85 -8.77 9.20 -7.25
N LYS A 86 -7.99 9.34 -8.32
CA LYS A 86 -8.32 8.83 -9.65
C LYS A 86 -7.51 7.60 -9.99
N GLY A 87 -8.12 6.72 -10.76
CA GLY A 87 -7.53 5.48 -11.22
C GLY A 87 -7.68 4.31 -10.25
N LYS A 88 -7.42 3.12 -10.76
CA LYS A 88 -7.53 1.85 -10.04
C LYS A 88 -6.55 0.83 -10.62
N PHE A 89 -5.95 0.03 -9.74
CA PHE A 89 -5.35 -1.25 -10.10
C PHE A 89 -5.67 -2.32 -9.04
N GLU A 90 -5.61 -3.58 -9.43
CA GLU A 90 -5.88 -4.71 -8.56
C GLU A 90 -4.65 -5.06 -7.72
N VAL A 91 -4.88 -5.47 -6.48
CA VAL A 91 -3.85 -5.93 -5.55
C VAL A 91 -4.25 -7.23 -4.86
N LYS A 92 -3.25 -8.04 -4.51
CA LYS A 92 -3.41 -9.22 -3.66
C LYS A 92 -2.61 -9.06 -2.38
N TRP A 93 -3.28 -8.96 -1.24
CA TRP A 93 -2.64 -8.87 0.07
C TRP A 93 -2.03 -10.21 0.50
N TYR A 94 -0.79 -10.17 1.00
CA TYR A 94 -0.06 -11.34 1.54
C TYR A 94 0.18 -11.23 3.04
N TYR A 95 0.47 -10.02 3.53
CA TYR A 95 0.62 -9.74 4.95
C TYR A 95 -0.26 -8.55 5.30
N VAL A 96 -1.01 -8.68 6.38
CA VAL A 96 -1.78 -7.62 7.02
C VAL A 96 -1.43 -7.70 8.50
N LYS A 97 -0.46 -6.89 8.93
CA LYS A 97 0.06 -6.86 10.30
C LYS A 97 0.96 -5.67 10.54
N ASP A 98 0.97 -5.19 11.77
CA ASP A 98 1.76 -4.02 12.13
C ASP A 98 3.19 -4.41 12.49
N VAL A 99 4.13 -3.74 11.82
CA VAL A 99 5.56 -3.90 12.05
C VAL A 99 6.16 -2.51 12.31
N PRO A 100 6.59 -2.22 13.55
CA PRO A 100 7.04 -0.88 13.93
C PRO A 100 8.29 -0.48 13.17
N ASN A 101 8.40 0.82 12.85
CA ASN A 101 9.53 1.37 12.10
C ASN A 101 10.87 1.08 12.75
N ASN A 102 10.94 0.96 14.07
CA ASN A 102 12.17 0.60 14.78
C ASN A 102 12.76 -0.77 14.36
N ALA A 103 11.91 -1.70 13.93
CA ALA A 103 12.36 -2.98 13.39
C ALA A 103 13.01 -2.84 12.00
N LEU A 104 12.66 -1.80 11.22
CA LEU A 104 13.04 -1.65 9.82
C LEU A 104 14.03 -0.50 9.55
N ARG A 105 14.13 0.49 10.45
CA ARG A 105 14.88 1.75 10.26
C ARG A 105 16.38 1.59 9.99
N HIS A 106 16.95 0.42 10.29
CA HIS A 106 18.36 0.13 10.03
C HIS A 106 18.62 -0.20 8.54
N ILE A 107 17.58 -0.58 7.79
CA ILE A 107 17.67 -0.80 6.35
C ILE A 107 17.68 0.56 5.66
N ARG A 108 18.80 0.90 5.04
CA ARG A 108 18.99 2.14 4.28
C ARG A 108 18.95 1.91 2.78
N LEU A 109 18.38 2.87 2.06
CA LEU A 109 18.16 2.81 0.62
C LEU A 109 19.18 3.70 -0.11
N GLU A 110 20.11 3.08 -0.81
CA GLU A 110 21.14 3.76 -1.59
C GLU A 110 20.57 4.66 -2.70
N ASN A 111 19.39 4.32 -3.22
CA ASN A 111 18.66 5.10 -4.22
C ASN A 111 17.73 6.18 -3.63
N ASN A 112 17.87 6.49 -2.34
CA ASN A 112 17.10 7.53 -1.64
C ASN A 112 17.98 8.23 -0.59
N ASP A 113 19.11 8.77 -1.02
CA ASP A 113 20.09 9.50 -0.17
C ASP A 113 20.56 8.70 1.05
N ASN A 114 20.59 7.37 0.96
CA ASN A 114 20.90 6.46 2.08
C ASN A 114 20.00 6.67 3.32
N LYS A 115 18.79 7.23 3.12
CA LYS A 115 17.77 7.38 4.16
C LYS A 115 17.24 6.00 4.57
N PRO A 116 16.75 5.85 5.82
CA PRO A 116 16.03 4.66 6.24
C PRO A 116 14.85 4.35 5.31
N VAL A 117 14.56 3.06 5.07
CA VAL A 117 13.37 2.62 4.31
C VAL A 117 12.07 3.17 4.89
N THR A 118 12.03 3.40 6.21
CA THR A 118 10.90 4.00 6.94
C THR A 118 10.65 5.47 6.62
N ASN A 119 11.61 6.15 5.97
CA ASN A 119 11.54 7.57 5.62
C ASN A 119 11.24 7.77 4.12
N SER A 120 10.75 6.72 3.47
CA SER A 120 10.42 6.73 2.06
C SER A 120 9.11 7.46 1.78
N ARG A 121 9.05 8.14 0.63
CA ARG A 121 7.82 8.73 0.10
C ARG A 121 6.99 7.68 -0.63
N ASP A 122 5.75 8.05 -0.97
CA ASP A 122 4.87 7.21 -1.77
C ASP A 122 5.54 6.78 -3.07
N THR A 123 5.37 5.51 -3.42
CA THR A 123 5.97 4.84 -4.57
C THR A 123 7.50 4.79 -4.61
N GLN A 124 8.24 5.04 -3.53
CA GLN A 124 9.71 4.84 -3.52
C GLN A 124 10.08 3.39 -3.87
N GLU A 125 11.00 3.19 -4.82
CA GLU A 125 11.47 1.85 -5.19
C GLU A 125 12.50 1.36 -4.18
N VAL A 126 12.38 0.10 -3.78
CA VAL A 126 13.28 -0.55 -2.84
C VAL A 126 14.17 -1.53 -3.62
N PRO A 127 15.50 -1.36 -3.61
CA PRO A 127 16.41 -2.27 -4.28
C PRO A 127 16.19 -3.73 -3.82
N PRO A 128 16.28 -4.74 -4.70
CA PRO A 128 15.91 -6.11 -4.39
C PRO A 128 16.59 -6.70 -3.14
N GLU A 129 17.87 -6.36 -2.91
CA GLU A 129 18.60 -6.79 -1.72
C GLU A 129 18.00 -6.23 -0.43
N LYS A 130 17.66 -4.93 -0.43
CA LYS A 130 17.02 -4.26 0.71
C LYS A 130 15.59 -4.76 0.92
N ALA A 131 14.86 -4.98 -0.17
CA ALA A 131 13.50 -5.50 -0.13
C ALA A 131 13.44 -6.89 0.51
N ARG A 132 14.42 -7.76 0.23
CA ARG A 132 14.51 -9.08 0.89
C ARG A 132 14.71 -8.98 2.40
N GLN A 133 15.48 -8.00 2.87
CA GLN A 133 15.62 -7.74 4.29
C GLN A 133 14.30 -7.28 4.91
N VAL A 134 13.58 -6.35 4.24
CA VAL A 134 12.25 -5.90 4.66
C VAL A 134 11.27 -7.06 4.75
N VAL A 135 11.16 -7.88 3.70
CA VAL A 135 10.27 -9.05 3.66
C VAL A 135 10.63 -10.06 4.75
N LYS A 136 11.91 -10.33 4.99
CA LYS A 136 12.35 -11.25 6.05
C LYS A 136 11.91 -10.75 7.43
N ILE A 137 12.09 -9.46 7.71
CA ILE A 137 11.68 -8.86 8.98
C ILE A 137 10.16 -8.89 9.10
N ILE A 138 9.43 -8.40 8.10
CA ILE A 138 7.96 -8.42 8.12
C ILE A 138 7.47 -9.85 8.31
N HIS A 139 7.90 -10.83 7.52
CA HIS A 139 7.49 -12.23 7.66
C HIS A 139 7.72 -12.75 9.09
N SER A 140 8.92 -12.57 9.64
CA SER A 140 9.29 -13.15 10.95
C SER A 140 8.77 -12.38 12.16
N TYR A 141 8.31 -11.13 11.97
CA TYR A 141 7.81 -10.30 13.07
C TYR A 141 6.54 -10.89 13.69
N LYS A 142 6.61 -11.14 15.00
CA LYS A 142 5.49 -11.56 15.86
C LYS A 142 4.68 -10.32 16.26
N HIS A 143 3.86 -9.84 15.33
CA HIS A 143 2.94 -8.73 15.55
C HIS A 143 1.96 -9.01 16.70
N GLN A 144 1.53 -7.94 17.36
CA GLN A 144 0.46 -7.98 18.37
C GLN A 144 -0.82 -7.31 17.88
N THR A 145 -0.71 -6.46 16.85
CA THR A 145 -1.81 -5.68 16.29
C THR A 145 -1.82 -5.74 14.78
N SER A 146 -3.01 -5.53 14.20
CA SER A 146 -3.22 -5.30 12.78
C SER A 146 -4.53 -4.53 12.57
N ILE A 147 -4.74 -4.00 11.36
CA ILE A 147 -6.02 -3.38 11.00
C ILE A 147 -7.24 -4.30 11.15
N PHE A 148 -7.04 -5.64 11.24
CA PHE A 148 -8.15 -6.55 11.48
C PHE A 148 -8.77 -6.40 12.88
N ASP A 149 -8.01 -5.88 13.85
CA ASP A 149 -8.51 -5.62 15.21
C ASP A 149 -9.62 -4.55 15.20
N ASP A 150 -9.56 -3.63 14.23
CA ASP A 150 -10.47 -2.51 14.06
C ASP A 150 -11.35 -2.63 12.78
N PHE A 151 -11.39 -3.79 12.14
CA PHE A 151 -12.06 -3.94 10.83
C PHE A 151 -13.55 -3.55 10.88
N ALA A 152 -14.26 -3.98 11.93
CA ALA A 152 -15.67 -3.66 12.12
C ALA A 152 -15.92 -2.15 12.33
N HIS A 153 -14.95 -1.44 12.93
CA HIS A 153 -15.01 0.01 13.08
C HIS A 153 -14.97 0.70 11.71
N TYR A 154 -14.04 0.30 10.83
CA TYR A 154 -13.92 0.87 9.49
C TYR A 154 -15.10 0.51 8.57
N GLU A 155 -15.63 -0.72 8.67
CA GLU A 155 -16.86 -1.13 7.99
C GLU A 155 -18.03 -0.20 8.36
N LYS A 156 -18.28 0.00 9.66
CA LYS A 156 -19.36 0.86 10.14
C LYS A 156 -19.19 2.31 9.65
N ARG A 157 -17.97 2.86 9.70
CA ARG A 157 -17.70 4.22 9.22
C ARG A 157 -17.96 4.35 7.72
N GLN A 158 -17.55 3.36 6.93
CA GLN A 158 -17.83 3.34 5.49
C GLN A 158 -19.34 3.34 5.20
N ASP A 159 -20.11 2.52 5.90
CA ASP A 159 -21.57 2.45 5.73
C ASP A 159 -22.25 3.78 6.09
N GLU A 160 -21.80 4.45 7.15
CA GLU A 160 -22.32 5.76 7.55
C GLU A 160 -21.98 6.86 6.54
N GLU A 161 -20.78 6.84 5.96
CA GLU A 161 -20.39 7.76 4.88
C GLU A 161 -21.26 7.58 3.64
N PHE A 162 -21.46 6.34 3.18
CA PHE A 162 -22.29 6.06 2.01
C PHE A 162 -23.77 6.40 2.20
N LYS A 163 -24.31 6.24 3.42
CA LYS A 163 -25.68 6.68 3.74
C LYS A 163 -25.83 8.19 3.62
N LYS A 164 -24.88 8.96 4.18
CA LYS A 164 -24.90 10.44 4.09
C LYS A 164 -24.83 10.93 2.65
N VAL A 165 -23.99 10.30 1.83
CA VAL A 165 -23.91 10.59 0.39
C VAL A 165 -25.25 10.29 -0.29
N GLY A 166 -25.85 9.13 -0.03
CA GLY A 166 -27.15 8.76 -0.61
C GLY A 166 -28.32 9.66 -0.18
N GLU A 167 -28.29 10.21 1.04
CA GLU A 167 -29.27 11.19 1.52
C GLU A 167 -29.07 12.58 0.88
N SER A 168 -27.84 12.97 0.55
CA SER A 168 -27.54 14.27 -0.09
C SER A 168 -28.03 14.38 -1.54
N TYR A 169 -28.35 13.25 -2.18
CA TYR A 169 -28.92 13.19 -3.54
C TYR A 169 -30.44 12.98 -3.56
N ARG A 170 -31.11 13.01 -2.40
CA ARG A 170 -32.57 13.03 -2.28
C ARG A 170 -33.07 14.44 -2.04
#